data_AF-A0AAI8ZJJ1-F1
#
_entry.id   AF-A0AAI8ZJJ1-F1
#
_cell.length_a   1.000
_cell.length_b   1.000
_cell.length_c   1.000
_cell.angle_alpha   90.00
_cell.angle_beta   90.00
_cell.angle_gamma   90.00
#
_symmetry.space_group_name_H-M   'P 1'
#
loop_
_entity.id
_entity.type
_entity.pdbx_description
1 polymer ?
#
loop_
_entity_poly.entity_id
_entity_poly.type
_entity_poly.pdbx_seq_one_letter_code
_entity_poly.pdbx_strand_id
1 'polypeptide(L)'
;MTPAPRGHRRHNIDLPTLGTIPVYAGVKVGSALEEVQEDMSLYKGVRLAQLLEAVYKQGLIDGRAQVFNRFEEQFDLAAKDKELNHKNPGRPRSRTAAKPAK
;
A
#
# COMPACT_ATOMS: atom_id res chain seq x y z
N MET A 1 -24.13 16.48 22.62
CA MET A 1 -23.32 15.35 22.10
C MET A 1 -22.21 15.92 21.23
N THR A 2 -20.98 15.94 21.74
CA THR A 2 -19.82 16.44 20.98
C THR A 2 -19.39 15.35 19.99
N PRO A 3 -19.21 15.67 18.69
CA PRO A 3 -18.78 14.67 17.71
C PRO A 3 -17.39 14.13 18.08
N ALA A 4 -17.21 12.82 18.01
CA ALA A 4 -15.92 12.19 18.28
C ALA A 4 -14.86 12.75 17.31
N PRO A 5 -13.68 13.19 17.79
CA PRO A 5 -12.61 13.68 16.94
C PRO A 5 -12.25 12.64 15.87
N ARG A 6 -12.38 13.02 14.59
CA ARG A 6 -12.05 12.19 13.43
C ARG A 6 -10.54 12.28 13.16
N GLY A 7 -9.86 11.14 13.12
CA GLY A 7 -8.43 11.06 12.81
C GLY A 7 -7.69 9.96 13.57
N HIS A 8 -6.46 9.68 13.14
CA HIS A 8 -5.55 8.81 13.87
C HIS A 8 -5.04 9.53 15.11
N ARG A 9 -5.05 8.85 16.24
CA ARG A 9 -4.52 9.33 17.52
C ARG A 9 -3.28 8.55 17.88
N ARG A 10 -2.43 9.16 18.69
CA ARG A 10 -1.25 8.50 19.25
C ARG A 10 -1.67 7.66 20.46
N HIS A 11 -1.35 6.37 20.42
CA HIS A 11 -1.47 5.44 21.53
C HIS A 11 -0.06 4.95 21.87
N ASN A 12 0.34 4.99 23.14
CA ASN A 12 1.64 4.49 23.57
C ASN A 12 1.45 3.06 24.05
N ILE A 13 2.14 2.11 23.43
CA ILE A 13 2.06 0.69 23.77
C ILE A 13 3.36 0.27 24.41
N ASP A 14 3.30 -0.29 25.62
CA ASP A 14 4.49 -0.80 26.30
C ASP A 14 4.73 -2.24 25.91
N LEU A 15 5.79 -2.50 25.14
CA LEU A 15 6.18 -3.85 24.77
C LEU A 15 7.32 -4.33 25.67
N PRO A 16 7.27 -5.57 26.20
CA PRO A 16 8.28 -6.06 27.15
C PRO A 16 9.72 -6.04 26.63
N THR A 17 9.91 -6.17 25.32
CA THR A 17 11.24 -6.33 24.69
C THR A 17 11.74 -5.05 24.02
N LEU A 18 10.83 -4.18 23.59
CA LEU A 18 11.14 -2.98 22.79
C LEU A 18 10.87 -1.67 23.52
N GLY A 19 10.29 -1.74 24.73
CA GLY A 19 9.85 -0.57 25.48
C GLY A 19 8.59 0.06 24.90
N THR A 20 8.34 1.32 25.26
CA THR A 20 7.16 2.08 24.83
C THR A 20 7.27 2.49 23.37
N ILE A 21 6.38 1.97 22.52
CA ILE A 21 6.29 2.36 21.10
C ILE A 21 5.05 3.24 20.88
N PRO A 22 5.18 4.43 20.27
CA PRO A 22 4.03 5.23 19.88
C PRO A 22 3.42 4.67 18.58
N VAL A 23 2.15 4.25 18.66
CA VAL A 23 1.36 3.76 17.52
C VAL A 23 0.27 4.78 17.18
N TYR A 24 0.20 5.14 15.90
CA TYR A 24 -0.83 6.05 15.39
C TYR A 24 -2.00 5.25 14.82
N ALA A 25 -3.13 5.24 15.52
CA ALA A 25 -4.27 4.40 15.19
C ALA A 25 -5.60 5.14 15.40
N GLY A 26 -6.66 4.67 14.74
CA GLY A 26 -8.01 5.18 15.00
C GLY A 26 -8.52 4.71 16.37
N VAL A 27 -9.52 5.40 16.93
CA VAL A 27 -10.03 5.17 18.30
C VAL A 27 -10.37 3.70 18.58
N LYS A 28 -11.00 3.00 17.62
CA LYS A 28 -11.36 1.57 17.78
C LYS A 28 -10.14 0.67 17.93
N VAL A 29 -9.11 0.92 17.12
CA VAL A 29 -7.87 0.13 17.13
C VAL A 29 -7.05 0.46 18.37
N GLY A 30 -7.00 1.74 18.76
CA GLY A 30 -6.37 2.18 20.01
C GLY A 30 -6.98 1.52 21.25
N SER A 31 -8.31 1.54 21.37
CA SER A 31 -9.04 0.87 22.47
C SER A 31 -8.73 -0.63 22.53
N ALA A 32 -8.75 -1.31 21.38
CA ALA A 32 -8.44 -2.74 21.33
C ALA A 32 -6.97 -3.04 21.71
N LEU A 33 -6.04 -2.14 21.37
CA LEU A 33 -4.64 -2.28 21.75
C LEU A 33 -4.43 -2.08 23.26
N GLU A 34 -5.16 -1.13 23.86
CA GLU A 34 -5.16 -0.92 25.31
C GLU A 34 -5.71 -2.16 26.05
N GLU A 35 -6.84 -2.72 25.61
CA GLU A 35 -7.40 -3.97 26.16
C GLU A 35 -6.41 -5.16 26.06
N VAL A 36 -5.72 -5.31 24.91
CA VAL A 36 -4.72 -6.37 24.73
C VAL A 36 -3.51 -6.18 25.66
N GLN A 37 -3.19 -4.94 26.00
CA GLN A 37 -2.08 -4.58 26.88
C GLN A 37 -2.37 -4.95 28.34
N GLU A 38 -3.64 -4.87 28.78
CA GLU A 38 -4.06 -5.25 30.14
C GLU A 38 -3.79 -6.74 30.44
N ASP A 39 -4.07 -7.64 29.48
CA ASP A 39 -3.92 -9.10 29.63
C ASP A 39 -2.59 -9.66 29.05
N MET A 40 -1.55 -8.83 29.02
CA MET A 40 -0.31 -9.13 28.32
C MET A 40 0.71 -9.92 29.16
N SER A 41 0.79 -11.23 28.89
CA SER A 41 1.97 -12.02 29.29
C SER A 41 3.19 -11.71 28.41
N LEU A 42 4.41 -11.96 28.90
CA LEU A 42 5.66 -11.78 28.14
C LEU A 42 5.61 -12.42 26.75
N TYR A 43 5.09 -13.65 26.67
CA TYR A 43 4.95 -14.38 25.40
C TYR A 43 4.02 -13.67 24.41
N LYS A 44 2.86 -13.20 24.89
CA LYS A 44 1.90 -12.45 24.07
C LYS A 44 2.49 -11.12 23.62
N GLY A 45 3.25 -10.44 24.47
CA GLY A 45 3.92 -9.17 24.14
C GLY A 45 4.95 -9.32 23.01
N VAL A 46 5.76 -10.38 23.03
CA VAL A 46 6.72 -10.67 21.94
C VAL A 46 5.99 -10.97 20.62
N ARG A 47 4.92 -11.78 20.66
CA ARG A 47 4.11 -12.05 19.46
C ARG A 47 3.44 -10.80 18.90
N LEU A 48 2.94 -9.92 19.77
CA LEU A 48 2.33 -8.65 19.36
C LEU A 48 3.36 -7.75 18.68
N ALA A 49 4.58 -7.66 19.22
CA ALA A 49 5.68 -6.92 18.60
C ALA A 49 5.99 -7.42 17.19
N GLN A 50 6.14 -8.74 17.02
CA GLN A 50 6.41 -9.37 15.73
C GLN A 50 5.27 -9.14 14.72
N LEU A 51 4.02 -9.23 15.18
CA LEU A 51 2.84 -8.98 14.35
C LEU A 51 2.82 -7.52 13.87
N LEU A 52 3.01 -6.55 14.77
CA LEU A 52 3.04 -5.13 14.42
C LEU A 52 4.17 -4.82 13.42
N GLU A 53 5.34 -5.42 13.61
CA GLU A 53 6.47 -5.28 12.67
C GLU A 53 6.13 -5.84 11.28
N ALA A 54 5.53 -7.04 11.21
CA ALA A 54 5.13 -7.66 9.95
C ALA A 54 4.07 -6.83 9.21
N VAL A 55 3.06 -6.35 9.94
CA VAL A 55 1.99 -5.49 9.38
C VAL A 55 2.56 -4.17 8.87
N TYR A 56 3.50 -3.55 9.60
CA TYR A 56 4.16 -2.33 9.16
C TYR A 56 4.98 -2.55 7.87
N LYS A 57 5.76 -3.63 7.80
CA LYS A 57 6.54 -3.99 6.61
C LYS A 57 5.64 -4.23 5.40
N GLN A 58 4.55 -4.96 5.59
CA GLN A 58 3.56 -5.21 4.53
C GLN A 58 2.90 -3.90 4.09
N GLY A 59 2.50 -3.04 5.03
CA GLY A 59 1.89 -1.74 4.74
C GLY A 59 2.81 -0.81 3.94
N LEU A 60 4.12 -0.85 4.15
CA LEU A 60 5.08 -0.11 3.32
C LEU A 60 5.14 -0.64 1.88
N ILE A 61 5.09 -1.96 1.69
CA ILE A 61 5.09 -2.59 0.37
C ILE A 61 3.79 -2.23 -0.37
N ASP A 62 2.65 -2.39 0.30
CA ASP A 62 1.34 -2.10 -0.26
C ASP A 62 1.14 -0.61 -0.53
N GLY A 63 1.64 0.25 0.36
CA GLY A 63 1.61 1.70 0.17
C GLY A 63 2.41 2.14 -1.06
N ARG A 64 3.60 1.54 -1.27
CA ARG A 64 4.37 1.75 -2.51
C ARG A 64 3.56 1.32 -3.73
N ALA A 65 2.98 0.13 -3.72
CA ALA A 65 2.16 -0.38 -4.82
C ALA A 65 0.95 0.53 -5.12
N GLN A 66 0.24 0.99 -4.09
CA GLN A 66 -0.90 1.91 -4.25
C GLN A 66 -0.50 3.25 -4.86
N VAL A 67 0.66 3.79 -4.47
CA VAL A 67 1.19 5.02 -5.04
C VAL A 67 1.52 4.81 -6.52
N PHE A 68 2.21 3.74 -6.89
CA PHE A 68 2.50 3.42 -8.29
C PHE A 68 1.22 3.23 -9.11
N ASN A 69 0.23 2.50 -8.61
CA ASN A 69 -1.05 2.32 -9.31
C ASN A 69 -1.77 3.67 -9.50
N ARG A 70 -1.81 4.53 -8.48
CA ARG A 70 -2.39 5.88 -8.61
C ARG A 70 -1.62 6.74 -9.61
N PHE A 71 -0.29 6.62 -9.66
CA PHE A 71 0.51 7.28 -10.67
C PHE A 71 0.20 6.74 -12.07
N GLU A 72 0.08 5.43 -12.26
CA GLU A 72 -0.28 4.84 -13.56
C GLU A 72 -1.67 5.26 -14.03
N GLU A 73 -2.67 5.27 -13.13
CA GLU A 73 -4.03 5.75 -13.40
C GLU A 73 -4.06 7.26 -13.70
N GLN A 74 -3.35 8.07 -12.93
CA GLN A 74 -3.35 9.53 -13.08
C GLN A 74 -2.59 10.00 -14.33
N PHE A 75 -1.55 9.27 -14.74
CA PHE A 75 -0.76 9.58 -15.92
C PHE A 75 -1.24 8.87 -17.19
N ASP A 76 -2.27 8.02 -17.07
CA ASP A 76 -2.96 7.32 -18.17
C ASP A 76 -1.97 6.80 -19.24
N LEU A 77 -0.85 6.24 -18.76
CA LEU A 77 0.25 5.77 -19.62
C LEU A 77 -0.24 4.69 -20.59
N ALA A 78 -1.20 3.87 -20.14
CA ALA A 78 -1.88 2.88 -20.97
C ALA A 78 -2.76 3.49 -22.09
N ALA A 79 -3.29 4.70 -21.91
CA ALA A 79 -4.00 5.44 -22.95
C ALA A 79 -3.02 6.12 -23.93
N LYS A 80 -1.91 6.68 -23.42
CA LYS A 80 -0.88 7.32 -24.25
C LYS A 80 -0.08 6.37 -25.13
N ASP A 81 0.12 5.12 -24.71
CA ASP A 81 0.76 4.11 -25.56
C ASP A 81 -0.07 3.79 -26.82
N LYS A 82 -1.39 4.03 -26.80
CA LYS A 82 -2.26 3.89 -27.99
C LYS A 82 -2.27 5.13 -28.88
N GLU A 83 -2.11 6.33 -28.32
CA GLU A 83 -2.04 7.59 -29.09
C GLU A 83 -0.66 7.86 -29.69
N LEU A 84 0.41 7.33 -29.09
CA LEU A 84 1.75 7.38 -29.67
C LEU A 84 1.90 6.31 -30.74
N ASN A 85 1.18 6.47 -31.86
CA ASN A 85 1.45 5.76 -33.12
C ASN A 85 2.75 6.31 -33.74
N HIS A 86 3.86 6.23 -33.01
CA HIS A 86 5.17 6.64 -33.49
C HIS A 86 5.65 5.62 -34.52
N LYS A 87 5.36 5.92 -35.78
CA LYS A 87 5.97 5.22 -36.90
C LYS A 87 7.41 5.66 -36.98
N ASN A 88 8.35 4.78 -36.64
CA ASN A 88 9.77 5.05 -36.81
C ASN A 88 10.02 5.56 -38.25
N PRO A 89 10.54 6.78 -38.41
CA PRO A 89 10.80 7.35 -39.72
C PRO A 89 11.83 6.47 -40.42
N GLY A 90 11.43 5.85 -41.54
CA GLY A 90 12.32 5.00 -42.34
C GLY A 90 11.94 3.53 -42.44
N ARG A 91 10.89 3.04 -41.76
CA ARG A 91 10.42 1.65 -42.02
C ARG A 91 9.56 1.61 -43.29
N PRO A 92 10.03 1.05 -44.42
CA PRO A 92 9.22 0.96 -45.62
C PRO A 92 7.99 0.10 -45.36
N ARG A 93 6.83 0.55 -45.84
CA ARG A 93 5.56 -0.16 -45.69
C ARG A 93 5.67 -1.48 -46.44
N SER A 94 5.68 -2.60 -45.71
CA SER A 94 5.68 -3.95 -46.30
C SER A 94 4.49 -4.07 -47.26
N ARG A 95 4.76 -4.12 -48.56
CA ARG A 95 3.77 -4.51 -49.57
C ARG A 95 3.56 -6.01 -49.41
N THR A 96 2.51 -6.39 -48.70
CA THR A 96 2.00 -7.76 -48.71
C THR A 96 1.77 -8.16 -50.15
N ALA A 97 2.53 -9.13 -50.64
CA ALA A 97 2.49 -9.61 -52.01
C ALA A 97 1.06 -10.00 -52.39
N ALA A 98 0.53 -9.36 -53.43
CA ALA A 98 -0.72 -9.78 -54.05
C ALA A 98 -0.55 -11.21 -54.55
N LYS A 99 -1.32 -12.16 -54.01
CA LYS A 99 -1.43 -13.51 -54.58
C LYS A 99 -1.93 -13.36 -56.02
N PRO A 100 -1.29 -13.96 -57.04
CA PRO A 100 -1.85 -13.98 -58.37
C PRO A 100 -3.12 -14.84 -58.36
N ALA A 101 -4.19 -14.31 -58.96
CA ALA A 101 -5.42 -15.05 -59.24
C ALA A 101 -5.15 -16.12 -60.30
N LYS A 102 -5.82 -17.26 -60.15
CA LYS A 102 -5.77 -18.43 -61.04
C LYS A 102 -6.55 -18.16 -62.33
#